data_AF-A0A6B4PKU6-F1
#
_entry.id   AF-A0A6B4PKU6-F1
#
_cell.length_a   1.000
_cell.length_b   1.000
_cell.length_c   1.000
_cell.angle_alpha   90.00
_cell.angle_beta   90.00
_cell.angle_gamma   90.00
#
_symmetry.space_group_name_H-M   'P 1'
#
loop_
_entity.id
_entity.type
_entity.pdbx_description
1 polymer ?
#
loop_
_entity_poly.entity_id
_entity_poly.type
_entity_poly.pdbx_seq_one_letter_code
_entity_poly.pdbx_strand_id
1 'polypeptide(L)' 'MYILSNGITEINQKSFIKKLFCKHEFIEGEHCSSIGLTRINGQDILIVCKHCGKVRKSYSIEY' A
#
# COMPACT_ATOMS: atom_id res chain seq x y z
N MET A 1 -3.38 2.90 -6.02
CA MET A 1 -3.61 2.11 -4.77
C MET A 1 -3.43 3.07 -3.62
N TYR A 2 -4.27 3.02 -2.58
CA TYR A 2 -4.19 3.98 -1.49
C TYR A 2 -3.85 3.27 -0.19
N ILE A 3 -3.00 3.90 0.62
CA ILE A 3 -2.69 3.42 1.96
C ILE A 3 -2.82 4.57 2.96
N LEU A 4 -3.24 4.24 4.18
CA LEU A 4 -3.29 5.13 5.32
C LEU A 4 -2.07 4.85 6.20
N SER A 5 -1.18 5.84 6.34
CA SER A 5 -0.04 5.79 7.27
C SER A 5 -0.01 7.02 8.17
N ASN A 6 0.46 8.17 7.65
CA ASN A 6 0.40 9.49 8.28
C ASN A 6 -0.67 10.39 7.61
N GLY A 7 -1.61 9.76 6.90
CA GLY A 7 -2.55 10.39 5.96
C GLY A 7 -2.76 9.49 4.75
N ILE A 8 -3.70 9.89 3.88
CA ILE A 8 -4.01 9.14 2.65
C ILE A 8 -2.84 9.31 1.68
N THR A 9 -2.16 8.22 1.37
CA THR A 9 -1.04 8.19 0.42
C THR A 9 -1.47 7.44 -0.83
N GLU A 10 -1.47 8.11 -1.97
CA GLU A 10 -1.64 7.46 -3.26
C GLU A 10 -0.32 6.83 -3.72
N ILE A 11 -0.37 5.53 -4.00
CA ILE A 11 0.73 4.75 -4.55
C ILE A 11 0.47 4.49 -6.03
N ASN A 12 1.37 5.02 -6.86
CA ASN A 12 1.39 4.79 -8.29
C ASN A 12 1.77 3.33 -8.60
N GLN A 13 0.91 2.64 -9.35
CA GLN A 13 1.14 1.27 -9.80
C GLN A 13 1.80 1.27 -11.18
N LYS A 14 3.11 0.98 -11.21
CA LYS A 14 3.87 0.86 -12.47
C LYS A 14 3.74 -0.55 -13.07
N SER A 15 4.03 -0.69 -14.36
CA SER A 15 4.08 -2.00 -15.03
C SER A 15 5.19 -2.89 -14.45
N PHE A 16 5.05 -4.22 -14.58
CA PHE A 16 5.95 -5.20 -13.98
C PHE A 16 7.43 -4.97 -14.33
N ILE A 17 7.71 -4.69 -15.61
CA ILE A 17 9.06 -4.37 -16.09
C ILE A 17 9.61 -3.11 -15.40
N LYS A 18 8.80 -2.05 -15.29
CA LYS A 18 9.21 -0.81 -14.60
C LYS A 18 9.43 -1.00 -13.10
N LYS A 19 8.77 -1.99 -12.47
CA LYS A 19 9.00 -2.34 -11.05
C LYS A 19 10.38 -2.96 -10.85
N LEU A 20 10.89 -3.76 -11.79
CA LEU A 20 12.20 -4.42 -11.67
C LEU A 20 13.37 -3.43 -11.59
N PHE A 21 13.29 -2.32 -12.36
CA PHE A 21 14.30 -1.26 -12.36
C PHE A 21 14.07 -0.19 -11.27
N CYS A 22 13.07 -0.35 -10.42
CA CYS A 22 12.78 0.61 -9.38
C CYS A 22 13.81 0.52 -8.24
N LYS A 23 14.29 1.68 -7.77
CA LYS A 23 14.97 1.78 -6.48
C LYS A 23 13.90 1.70 -5.39
N HIS A 24 13.67 0.49 -4.90
CA HIS A 24 12.55 0.21 -4.01
C HIS A 24 12.72 0.91 -2.65
N GLU A 25 11.69 1.64 -2.25
CA GLU A 25 11.57 2.23 -0.92
C GLU A 25 10.21 1.87 -0.36
N PHE A 26 10.19 0.98 0.63
CA PHE A 26 8.97 0.39 1.16
C PHE A 26 8.43 1.21 2.32
N ILE A 27 7.12 1.39 2.32
CA ILE A 27 6.36 1.99 3.40
C ILE A 27 5.25 1.03 3.83
N GLU A 28 4.89 1.11 5.11
CA GLU A 28 3.81 0.34 5.69
C GLU A 28 2.59 1.24 5.90
N GLY A 29 1.40 0.69 5.66
CA GLY A 29 0.15 1.37 5.94
C GLY A 29 -1.05 0.45 5.77
N GLU A 30 -2.19 0.86 6.30
CA GLU A 30 -3.45 0.16 6.12
C GLU A 30 -4.01 0.45 4.72
N HIS A 31 -4.48 -0.57 4.02
CA HIS A 31 -5.16 -0.39 2.75
C HIS A 31 -6.46 0.39 2.96
N CYS A 32 -6.64 1.47 2.20
CA CYS A 32 -7.81 2.33 2.29
C CYS A 32 -8.37 2.65 0.90
N SER A 33 -9.60 3.19 0.86
CA SER A 33 -10.14 3.78 -0.36
C SER A 33 -9.45 5.12 -0.68
N SER A 34 -9.74 5.69 -1.85
CA SER A 34 -9.22 7.00 -2.26
C SER A 34 -9.60 8.15 -1.32
N ILE A 35 -10.69 7.97 -0.56
CA ILE A 35 -11.17 8.93 0.45
C ILE A 35 -10.79 8.51 1.89
N GLY A 36 -9.92 7.50 2.03
CA GLY A 36 -9.40 7.06 3.33
C GLY A 36 -10.33 6.15 4.13
N LEU A 37 -11.40 5.61 3.54
CA LEU A 37 -12.22 4.62 4.22
C LEU A 37 -11.46 3.31 4.37
N THR A 38 -11.46 2.78 5.58
CA THR A 38 -10.90 1.47 5.94
C THR A 38 -12.01 0.49 6.30
N ARG A 39 -11.65 -0.75 6.64
CA ARG A 39 -12.63 -1.76 7.04
C ARG A 39 -13.21 -1.43 8.42
N ILE A 40 -14.50 -1.72 8.60
CA ILE A 40 -15.18 -1.56 9.90
C ILE A 40 -14.72 -2.64 10.87
N ASN A 41 -14.51 -3.87 10.39
CA ASN A 41 -13.92 -4.94 11.17
C ASN A 41 -12.67 -5.51 10.49
N GLY A 42 -11.62 -5.64 11.29
CA GLY A 42 -10.26 -5.95 10.87
C GLY A 42 -9.56 -4.80 10.15
N GLN A 43 -8.30 -5.06 9.79
CA GLN A 43 -7.46 -4.15 9.02
C GLN A 43 -6.58 -4.93 8.05
N ASP A 44 -6.37 -4.39 6.86
CA ASP A 44 -5.51 -4.96 5.82
C ASP A 44 -4.21 -4.17 5.73
N ILE A 45 -3.12 -4.67 6.31
CA ILE A 45 -1.84 -3.99 6.33
C ILE A 45 -1.03 -4.34 5.09
N LEU A 46 -0.48 -3.32 4.44
CA LEU A 46 0.35 -3.43 3.24
C LEU A 46 1.74 -2.84 3.49
N ILE A 47 2.76 -3.59 3.08
CA ILE A 47 4.13 -3.09 2.92
C ILE A 47 4.39 -2.94 1.43
N VAL A 48 4.41 -1.72 0.93
CA VAL A 48 4.45 -1.40 -0.51
C VAL A 48 5.54 -0.37 -0.84
N CYS A 49 6.18 -0.53 -1.99
CA CYS A 49 7.08 0.48 -2.53
C CYS A 49 6.33 1.76 -2.93
N LYS A 50 6.70 2.89 -2.33
CA LYS A 50 6.07 4.20 -2.58
C LYS A 50 6.24 4.72 -4.00
N HIS A 51 7.27 4.25 -4.72
CA HIS A 51 7.64 4.74 -6.06
C HIS A 51 7.04 3.94 -7.22
N CYS A 52 6.67 2.67 -7.00
CA CYS A 52 6.24 1.78 -8.08
C CYS A 52 5.07 0.84 -7.75
N GLY A 53 4.59 0.85 -6.50
CA GLY A 53 3.46 0.01 -6.09
C GLY A 53 3.79 -1.48 -6.03
N LYS A 54 5.07 -1.86 -5.92
CA LYS A 54 5.45 -3.24 -5.62
C LYS A 54 5.06 -3.57 -4.19
N VAL A 55 4.15 -4.52 -4.01
CA VAL A 55 3.81 -5.07 -2.70
C VAL A 55 4.90 -6.07 -2.30
N ARG A 56 5.48 -5.88 -1.11
CA ARG A 56 6.46 -6.79 -0.52
C ARG A 56 5.79 -7.82 0.38
N LYS A 57 4.80 -7.37 1.14
CA LYS A 57 4.02 -8.19 2.06
C LYS A 57 2.65 -7.57 2.25
N SER A 58 1.66 -8.42 2.51
CA SER A 58 0.31 -8.04 2.92
C SER A 58 -0.15 -9.03 3.98
N TYR A 59 -0.89 -8.55 4.98
CA TYR A 59 -1.54 -9.39 5.97
C TYR A 59 -2.77 -8.69 6.53
N SER A 60 -3.71 -9.49 7.01
CA SER A 60 -4.95 -9.01 7.61
C SER A 60 -4.94 -9.30 9.10
N ILE A 61 -5.51 -8.39 9.89
CA ILE A 61 -5.81 -8.59 11.29
C ILE A 61 -7.33 -8.60 11.42
N GLU A 62 -7.88 -9.55 12.17
CA GLU A 62 -9.31 -9.63 12.50
C GLU A 62 -9.49 -9.26 13.98
N TYR A 63 -10.63 -8.63 14.32
CA TYR A 63 -11.01 -8.28 15.69
C TYR A 63 -12.28 -9.02 16.12
#